data_AF-A0A7C5HMU5-F1
#
_entry.id   AF-A0A7C5HMU5-F1
#
_cell.length_a   1.000
_cell.length_b   1.000
_cell.length_c   1.000
_cell.angle_alpha   90.00
_cell.angle_beta   90.00
_cell.angle_gamma   90.00
#
_symmetry.space_group_name_H-M   'P 1'
#
loop_
_entity.id
_entity.type
_entity.pdbx_description
1 polymer ?
#
loop_
_entity_poly.entity_id
_entity_poly.type
_entity_poly.pdbx_seq_one_letter_code
_entity_poly.pdbx_strand_id
1 'polypeptide(L)'
;MTNSPSSVVRRAGLPLPSLPKKVTDAFPNTGRSVLTTKNYLVCYDIADKKRLRKVRKIAYSYALGGQKSAVEAPLDEKSLKELVARLEQVLHDNDKVNIIAFEGEPLCFGKADFITFDKGVIVL
;
A
#
# COMPACT_ATOMS: atom_id res chain seq x y z
N MET A 1 59.69 -18.06 5.95
CA MET A 1 59.61 -16.94 6.92
C MET A 1 59.88 -15.70 6.08
N THR A 2 58.94 -14.84 5.71
CA THR A 2 58.04 -14.02 6.54
C THR A 2 56.85 -13.56 5.68
N ASN A 3 55.61 -13.79 6.11
CA ASN A 3 54.46 -13.06 5.57
C ASN A 3 53.89 -12.20 6.71
N SER A 4 53.95 -10.89 6.50
CA SER A 4 53.32 -9.84 7.31
C SER A 4 52.01 -9.38 6.64
N PRO A 5 51.09 -8.73 7.37
CA PRO A 5 49.66 -9.00 7.27
C PRO A 5 48.85 -8.02 6.40
N SER A 6 47.68 -8.52 6.00
CA SER A 6 46.38 -7.84 5.83
C SER A 6 46.35 -6.35 5.45
N SER A 7 45.78 -6.07 4.28
CA SER A 7 45.05 -4.83 4.03
C SER A 7 43.74 -5.14 3.29
N VAL A 8 42.69 -5.26 4.10
CA VAL A 8 41.28 -5.26 3.67
C VAL A 8 41.00 -3.91 3.02
N VAL A 9 40.82 -3.89 1.70
CA VAL A 9 40.33 -2.72 0.98
C VAL A 9 38.85 -2.55 1.31
N ARG A 10 38.56 -1.71 2.32
CA ARG A 10 37.21 -1.20 2.56
C ARG A 10 36.83 -0.30 1.39
N ARG A 11 35.97 -0.77 0.49
CA ARG A 11 35.31 0.08 -0.50
C ARG A 11 34.53 1.15 0.28
N ALA A 12 34.96 2.40 0.16
CA ALA A 12 34.23 3.56 0.64
C ALA A 12 32.82 3.51 0.06
N GLY A 13 31.81 3.50 0.94
CA GLY A 13 30.42 3.51 0.55
C GLY A 13 30.11 4.74 -0.29
N LEU A 14 29.57 4.54 -1.48
CA LEU A 14 28.87 5.59 -2.20
C LEU A 14 27.77 6.13 -1.27
N PRO A 15 27.63 7.45 -1.09
CA PRO A 15 26.49 7.98 -0.35
C PRO A 15 25.21 7.60 -1.11
N LEU A 16 24.30 6.89 -0.43
CA LEU A 16 22.96 6.65 -0.94
C LEU A 16 22.31 8.01 -1.23
N PRO A 17 21.62 8.18 -2.38
CA PRO A 17 20.89 9.41 -2.64
C PRO A 17 19.85 9.60 -1.53
N SER A 18 19.91 10.75 -0.85
CA SER A 18 18.96 11.08 0.21
C SER A 18 17.55 11.10 -0.36
N LEU A 19 16.71 10.19 0.14
CA LEU A 19 15.27 10.18 -0.15
C LEU A 19 14.68 11.58 0.10
N PRO A 20 13.81 12.10 -0.78
CA PRO A 20 13.19 13.40 -0.59
C PRO A 20 12.36 13.39 0.70
N LYS A 21 12.71 14.28 1.63
CA LYS A 21 11.99 14.48 2.89
C LYS A 21 10.70 15.23 2.55
N LYS A 22 9.59 14.49 2.48
CA LYS A 22 8.21 14.96 2.27
C LYS A 22 7.84 15.35 0.83
N VAL A 23 6.78 14.71 0.33
CA VAL A 23 6.17 14.90 -1.00
C VAL A 23 5.31 16.19 -1.07
N THR A 24 5.38 17.07 -0.07
CA THR A 24 4.49 18.25 0.06
C THR A 24 5.04 19.53 -0.58
N ASP A 25 6.30 19.56 -1.01
CA ASP A 25 6.98 20.83 -1.29
C ASP A 25 7.04 21.22 -2.78
N ALA A 26 6.32 20.50 -3.65
CA ALA A 26 6.38 20.72 -5.10
C ALA A 26 5.31 21.64 -5.70
N PHE A 27 4.32 22.13 -4.94
CA PHE A 27 3.25 22.96 -5.50
C PHE A 27 2.82 24.10 -4.56
N PRO A 28 3.13 25.37 -4.88
CA PRO A 28 2.69 26.50 -4.06
C PRO A 28 1.21 26.82 -4.33
N ASN A 29 0.43 26.80 -3.24
CA ASN A 29 -0.85 27.47 -2.97
C ASN A 29 -1.87 27.66 -4.11
N THR A 30 -3.02 26.97 -4.01
CA THR A 30 -4.33 27.52 -4.40
C THR A 30 -5.43 26.78 -3.65
N GLY A 31 -6.04 27.40 -2.63
CA GLY A 31 -7.44 27.26 -2.15
C GLY A 31 -8.21 25.93 -2.20
N ARG A 32 -7.55 24.78 -2.32
CA ARG A 32 -8.14 23.44 -2.35
C ARG A 32 -7.90 22.84 -0.98
N SER A 33 -8.95 22.37 -0.30
CA SER A 33 -8.76 21.48 0.84
C SER A 33 -7.82 20.36 0.39
N VAL A 34 -6.62 20.29 0.96
CA VAL A 34 -5.67 19.22 0.66
C VAL A 34 -6.41 17.94 1.00
N LEU A 35 -6.82 17.18 -0.03
CA LEU A 35 -7.49 15.89 0.16
C LEU A 35 -6.44 15.02 0.85
N THR A 36 -6.59 14.88 2.16
CA THR A 36 -5.64 14.15 2.97
C THR A 36 -6.00 12.68 2.81
N THR A 37 -5.20 11.97 2.02
CA THR A 37 -5.31 10.52 1.89
C THR A 37 -4.84 9.86 3.18
N LYS A 38 -5.60 8.88 3.67
CA LYS A 38 -5.23 8.04 4.81
C LYS A 38 -5.04 6.61 4.34
N ASN A 39 -4.15 5.88 4.99
CA ASN A 39 -3.95 4.47 4.68
C ASN A 39 -4.99 3.62 5.42
N TYR A 40 -5.63 2.73 4.67
CA TYR A 40 -6.58 1.77 5.20
C TYR A 40 -6.17 0.35 4.86
N LEU A 41 -6.39 -0.54 5.82
CA LEU A 41 -6.30 -1.97 5.63
C LEU A 41 -7.73 -2.49 5.41
N VAL A 42 -7.97 -3.03 4.22
CA VAL A 42 -9.25 -3.64 3.85
C VAL A 42 -9.12 -5.15 3.97
N CYS A 43 -9.69 -5.71 5.02
CA CYS A 43 -9.72 -7.14 5.30
C CYS A 43 -11.09 -7.71 4.98
N TYR A 44 -11.14 -8.85 4.28
CA TYR A 44 -12.41 -9.48 3.92
C TYR A 44 -12.38 -10.99 4.16
N ASP A 45 -13.49 -11.50 4.70
CA ASP A 45 -13.78 -12.91 4.92
C ASP A 45 -15.11 -13.25 4.24
N ILE A 46 -15.04 -13.98 3.14
CA ILE A 46 -16.17 -14.25 2.23
C ILE A 46 -16.15 -15.73 1.86
N ALA A 47 -17.22 -16.43 2.24
CA ALA A 47 -17.34 -17.87 2.01
C ALA A 47 -17.60 -18.23 0.53
N ASP A 48 -18.41 -17.42 -0.17
CA ASP A 48 -18.77 -17.71 -1.55
C ASP A 48 -17.68 -17.27 -2.54
N LYS A 49 -17.21 -18.22 -3.36
CA LYS A 49 -16.12 -17.98 -4.32
C LYS A 49 -16.47 -16.98 -5.42
N LYS A 50 -17.74 -16.87 -5.84
CA LYS A 50 -18.15 -15.91 -6.89
C LYS A 50 -18.15 -14.48 -6.32
N ARG A 51 -18.67 -14.30 -5.10
CA ARG A 51 -18.65 -13.02 -4.38
C ARG A 51 -17.24 -12.62 -3.98
N LEU A 52 -16.43 -13.55 -3.50
CA LEU A 52 -15.02 -13.32 -3.19
C LEU A 52 -14.27 -12.73 -4.39
N ARG A 53 -14.50 -13.25 -5.61
CA ARG A 53 -13.89 -12.68 -6.83
C ARG A 53 -14.35 -11.25 -7.11
N LYS A 54 -15.63 -10.93 -6.88
CA LYS A 54 -16.18 -9.59 -7.06
C LYS A 54 -15.60 -8.62 -6.02
N VAL A 55 -15.66 -8.97 -4.74
CA VAL A 55 -15.11 -8.14 -3.66
C VAL A 55 -13.61 -7.95 -3.82
N ARG A 56 -12.87 -9.02 -4.16
CA ARG A 56 -11.44 -8.92 -4.48
C ARG A 56 -11.19 -7.91 -5.61
N LYS A 57 -11.97 -7.97 -6.70
CA LYS A 57 -11.82 -7.03 -7.82
C LYS A 57 -12.08 -5.58 -7.39
N ILE A 58 -13.08 -5.36 -6.54
CA ILE A 58 -13.39 -4.04 -5.98
C ILE A 58 -12.25 -3.56 -5.07
N ALA A 59 -11.82 -4.38 -4.10
CA ALA A 59 -10.79 -4.00 -3.14
C ALA A 59 -9.44 -3.70 -3.83
N TYR A 60 -9.03 -4.53 -4.79
CA TYR A 60 -7.79 -4.33 -5.53
C TYR A 60 -7.81 -3.11 -6.47
N SER A 61 -8.97 -2.56 -6.85
CA SER A 61 -8.99 -1.33 -7.65
C SER A 61 -8.56 -0.09 -6.86
N TYR A 62 -8.50 -0.19 -5.53
CA TYR A 62 -8.06 0.87 -4.63
C TYR A 62 -6.73 0.53 -3.92
N ALA A 63 -6.20 -0.68 -4.12
CA ALA A 63 -5.06 -1.17 -3.37
C ALA A 63 -3.71 -0.78 -4.00
N LEU A 64 -2.72 -0.47 -3.17
CA LEU A 64 -1.30 -0.39 -3.57
C LEU A 64 -0.58 -1.74 -3.46
N GLY A 65 -1.14 -2.67 -2.70
CA GLY A 65 -0.53 -3.98 -2.50
C GLY A 65 -1.27 -4.76 -1.42
N GLY A 66 -0.76 -5.95 -1.11
CA GLY A 66 -1.22 -6.71 0.04
C GLY A 66 -1.29 -8.21 -0.22
N GLN A 67 -2.10 -8.87 0.61
CA GLN A 67 -2.29 -10.31 0.61
C GLN A 67 -3.65 -10.69 0.03
N LYS A 68 -3.86 -11.99 -0.16
CA LYS A 68 -5.06 -12.55 -0.80
C LYS A 68 -6.39 -12.12 -0.17
N SER A 69 -6.42 -11.80 1.13
CA SER A 69 -7.63 -11.43 1.88
C SER A 69 -7.51 -10.11 2.64
N ALA A 70 -6.39 -9.40 2.49
CA ALA A 70 -6.13 -8.14 3.17
C ALA A 70 -5.30 -7.24 2.26
N VAL A 71 -5.81 -6.07 1.91
CA VAL A 71 -5.14 -5.15 0.99
C VAL A 71 -4.96 -3.78 1.62
N GLU A 72 -3.83 -3.15 1.30
CA GLU A 72 -3.51 -1.78 1.68
C GLU A 72 -4.02 -0.82 0.62
N ALA A 73 -4.86 0.14 1.03
CA ALA A 73 -5.49 1.11 0.16
C ALA A 73 -5.34 2.53 0.74
N PRO A 74 -4.62 3.45 0.08
CA PRO A 74 -4.66 4.86 0.39
C PRO A 74 -5.98 5.44 -0.13
N LEU A 75 -6.84 5.89 0.78
CA LEU A 75 -8.17 6.41 0.44
C LEU A 75 -8.33 7.82 0.97
N ASP A 76 -8.92 8.69 0.14
CA ASP A 76 -9.57 9.90 0.61
C ASP A 76 -11.02 9.60 1.05
N GLU A 77 -11.69 10.57 1.68
CA GLU A 77 -13.05 10.37 2.19
C GLU A 77 -14.05 9.99 1.10
N LYS A 78 -13.88 10.50 -0.12
CA LYS A 78 -14.75 10.22 -1.25
C LYS A 78 -14.58 8.77 -1.73
N SER A 79 -13.33 8.33 -1.88
CA SER A 79 -13.01 6.97 -2.31
C SER A 79 -13.40 5.94 -1.25
N LEU A 80 -13.27 6.28 0.04
CA LEU A 80 -13.76 5.44 1.12
C LEU A 80 -15.28 5.22 1.04
N LYS A 81 -16.06 6.29 0.86
CA LYS A 81 -17.52 6.20 0.70
C LYS A 81 -17.91 5.39 -0.52
N GLU A 82 -17.22 5.59 -1.64
CA GLU A 82 -17.46 4.83 -2.87
C GLU A 82 -17.13 3.34 -2.69
N LEU A 83 -16.01 3.03 -2.05
CA LEU A 83 -15.61 1.65 -1.74
C LEU A 83 -16.68 0.95 -0.89
N VAL A 84 -17.13 1.59 0.20
CA VAL A 84 -18.18 1.04 1.07
C VAL A 84 -19.46 0.78 0.27
N ALA A 85 -19.95 1.76 -0.50
CA ALA A 85 -21.17 1.61 -1.29
C ALA A 85 -21.06 0.47 -2.33
N ARG A 86 -19.90 0.31 -2.97
CA ARG A 86 -19.66 -0.79 -3.92
C ARG A 86 -19.61 -2.16 -3.25
N LEU A 87 -19.07 -2.22 -2.03
CA LEU A 87 -19.00 -3.46 -1.25
C LEU A 87 -20.38 -3.87 -0.74
N GLU A 88 -21.17 -2.94 -0.23
CA GLU A 88 -22.54 -3.19 0.24
C GLU A 88 -23.45 -3.81 -0.84
N GLN A 89 -23.25 -3.46 -2.12
CA GLN A 89 -24.00 -4.05 -3.23
C GLN A 89 -23.69 -5.52 -3.50
N VAL A 90 -22.60 -6.04 -2.95
CA VAL A 90 -22.10 -7.39 -3.24
C VAL A 90 -22.10 -8.29 -2.00
N LEU A 91 -21.96 -7.72 -0.80
CA LEU A 91 -21.91 -8.45 0.45
C LEU A 91 -23.28 -9.03 0.83
N HIS A 92 -23.25 -10.15 1.55
CA HIS A 92 -24.41 -10.77 2.18
C HIS A 92 -24.22 -10.84 3.70
N ASP A 93 -25.28 -11.15 4.44
CA ASP A 93 -25.34 -11.16 5.91
C ASP A 93 -24.22 -11.95 6.61
N ASN A 94 -23.68 -13.00 5.97
CA ASN A 94 -22.62 -13.83 6.53
C ASN A 94 -21.20 -13.40 6.10
N ASP A 95 -21.07 -12.45 5.17
CA ASP A 95 -19.79 -11.96 4.69
C ASP A 95 -19.28 -10.84 5.62
N LYS A 96 -17.98 -10.80 5.89
CA LYS A 96 -17.37 -9.79 6.78
C LYS A 96 -16.33 -8.97 6.03
N VAL A 97 -16.42 -7.66 6.14
CA VAL A 97 -15.37 -6.74 5.66
C VAL A 97 -15.06 -5.72 6.74
N ASN A 98 -13.78 -5.62 7.08
CA ASN A 98 -13.26 -4.65 8.03
C ASN A 98 -12.36 -3.66 7.29
N ILE A 99 -12.63 -2.36 7.48
CA ILE A 99 -11.81 -1.28 6.93
C ILE A 99 -11.21 -0.53 8.11
N ILE A 100 -9.89 -0.64 8.26
CA ILE A 100 -9.17 -0.16 9.45
C ILE A 100 -8.17 0.90 9.00
N ALA A 101 -8.30 2.12 9.52
CA ALA A 101 -7.31 3.16 9.30
C ALA A 101 -6.02 2.83 10.07
N PHE A 102 -4.86 3.06 9.47
CA PHE A 102 -3.58 2.90 10.14
C PHE A 102 -2.60 4.00 9.75
N GLU A 103 -1.59 4.19 10.60
CA GLU A 103 -0.48 5.11 10.39
C GLU A 103 0.85 4.36 10.48
N GLY A 104 1.84 4.80 9.70
CA GLY A 104 3.15 4.16 9.63
C GLY A 104 3.25 3.09 8.55
N GLU A 105 4.42 2.46 8.49
CA GLU A 105 4.74 1.44 7.48
C GLU A 105 4.43 0.03 8.01
N PRO A 106 3.76 -0.82 7.21
CA PRO A 106 3.45 -2.19 7.63
C PRO A 106 4.71 -3.06 7.71
N LEU A 107 4.83 -3.82 8.79
CA LEU A 107 5.85 -4.87 8.90
C LEU A 107 5.38 -6.13 8.20
N CYS A 108 6.04 -6.50 7.10
CA CYS A 108 5.75 -7.73 6.38
C CYS A 108 6.66 -8.87 6.84
N PHE A 109 6.06 -9.90 7.45
CA PHE A 109 6.77 -11.15 7.78
C PHE A 109 6.49 -12.18 6.68
N GLY A 110 7.48 -12.47 5.84
CA GLY A 110 7.37 -13.44 4.73
C GLY A 110 7.26 -12.77 3.35
N LYS A 111 6.65 -13.47 2.38
CA LYS A 111 6.46 -12.97 1.01
C LYS A 111 5.07 -12.34 0.87
N ALA A 112 5.02 -11.04 0.64
CA ALA A 112 3.84 -10.35 0.15
C ALA A 112 4.15 -9.78 -1.25
N ASP A 113 3.16 -9.85 -2.14
CA ASP A 113 3.26 -9.25 -3.46
C ASP A 113 2.89 -7.76 -3.33
N PHE A 114 3.89 -6.91 -3.53
CA PHE A 114 3.69 -5.46 -3.61
C PHE A 114 3.56 -5.06 -5.06
N ILE A 115 2.59 -4.19 -5.37
CA ILE A 115 2.52 -3.58 -6.69
C ILE A 115 3.40 -2.35 -6.64
N THR A 116 4.54 -2.39 -7.32
CA THR A 116 5.41 -1.22 -7.46
C THR A 116 4.68 -0.16 -8.28
N PHE A 117 4.54 1.02 -7.70
CA PHE A 117 3.94 2.18 -8.35
C PHE A 117 5.05 3.15 -8.74
N ASP A 118 5.27 3.35 -10.04
CA ASP A 118 6.11 4.45 -10.54
C ASP A 118 5.24 5.41 -11.35
N LYS A 119 5.24 6.69 -10.95
CA LYS A 119 4.63 7.82 -11.68
C LYS A 119 3.20 7.61 -12.20
N GLY A 120 2.32 6.96 -11.43
CA GLY A 120 0.90 6.83 -11.85
C GLY A 120 0.59 5.60 -12.68
N VAL A 121 1.55 4.69 -12.90
CA VAL A 121 1.36 3.48 -13.70
C VAL A 121 1.59 2.25 -12.83
N ILE A 122 0.61 1.33 -12.86
CA ILE A 122 0.77 -0.02 -12.32
C ILE A 122 1.64 -0.81 -13.31
N VAL A 123 2.86 -1.15 -12.90
CA VAL A 123 3.75 -2.04 -13.67
C VAL A 123 3.48 -3.47 -13.19
N LEU A 124 2.95 -4.31 -14.08
CA LEU A 124 2.68 -5.74 -13.85
C LEU A 124 3.88 -6.60 -14.26
#